data_AF-A0A094QI05-F1
#
_entry.id   AF-A0A094QI05-F1
#
_cell.length_a   1.000
_cell.length_b   1.000
_cell.length_c   1.000
_cell.angle_alpha   90.00
_cell.angle_beta   90.00
_cell.angle_gamma   90.00
#
_symmetry.space_group_name_H-M   'P 1'
#
loop_
_entity.id
_entity.type
_entity.pdbx_description
1 polymer ?
#
loop_
_entity_poly.entity_id
_entity_poly.type
_entity_poly.pdbx_seq_one_letter_code
_entity_poly.pdbx_strand_id
1 'polypeptide(L)'
;MKLISLLRFATYPAIGILLGATLGALARGWMRIISDDPEFSWDGTLLIVGIFTVWGFTQGTVIGVRRITSRRWIVTLARVFGSVGLLALFFGAGAVMAPTVIFGGMAIHRKTWKSVARFLLGMIALIPVIVIAVQLNGELGWSWRWLIGIFFFIAIYGSLILASQKTFEKQIDGWRAPRRVKVFLAVGVMLAVALPSIGLGLR
;
A
#
# COMPACT_ATOMS: atom_id res chain seq x y z
N MET A 1 -32.70 -6.04 11.28
CA MET A 1 -31.82 -5.88 10.09
C MET A 1 -30.65 -4.92 10.30
N LYS A 2 -30.82 -3.71 10.85
CA LYS A 2 -29.72 -2.71 11.00
C LYS A 2 -28.55 -3.17 11.89
N LEU A 3 -28.82 -3.90 12.98
CA LEU A 3 -27.76 -4.40 13.89
C LEU A 3 -26.85 -5.44 13.23
N ILE A 4 -27.42 -6.39 12.47
CA ILE A 4 -26.66 -7.43 11.75
C ILE A 4 -25.78 -6.80 10.67
N SER A 5 -26.27 -5.80 9.93
CA SER A 5 -25.45 -5.07 8.96
C SER A 5 -24.33 -4.25 9.62
N LEU A 6 -24.57 -3.72 10.83
CA LEU A 6 -23.58 -2.96 11.58
C LEU A 6 -22.46 -3.87 12.12
N LEU A 7 -22.84 -5.02 12.69
CA LEU A 7 -21.89 -6.03 13.16
C LEU A 7 -21.06 -6.59 12.00
N ARG A 8 -21.72 -6.94 10.87
CA ARG A 8 -21.03 -7.38 9.65
C ARG A 8 -20.13 -6.30 9.07
N PHE A 9 -20.44 -5.03 9.25
CA PHE A 9 -19.53 -3.96 8.83
C PHE A 9 -18.32 -3.89 9.75
N ALA A 10 -18.51 -3.89 11.06
CA ALA A 10 -17.46 -3.75 12.06
C ALA A 10 -16.39 -4.86 12.00
N THR A 11 -16.75 -6.06 11.54
CA THR A 11 -15.77 -7.14 11.34
C THR A 11 -14.71 -6.79 10.31
N TYR A 12 -15.01 -6.04 9.25
CA TYR A 12 -14.01 -5.74 8.20
C TYR A 12 -12.90 -4.79 8.69
N PRO A 13 -13.18 -3.63 9.33
CA PRO A 13 -12.14 -2.82 9.94
C PRO A 13 -11.37 -3.55 11.04
N ALA A 14 -12.04 -4.39 11.86
CA ALA A 14 -11.37 -5.17 12.90
C ALA A 14 -10.37 -6.19 12.32
N ILE A 15 -10.78 -6.96 11.30
CA ILE A 15 -9.87 -7.84 10.55
C ILE A 15 -8.75 -7.02 9.90
N GLY A 16 -9.09 -5.85 9.33
CA GLY A 16 -8.12 -4.93 8.76
C GLY A 16 -7.06 -4.47 9.75
N ILE A 17 -7.45 -4.08 10.96
CA ILE A 17 -6.55 -3.71 12.07
C ILE A 17 -5.61 -4.86 12.39
N LEU A 18 -6.15 -6.07 12.59
CA LEU A 18 -5.35 -7.25 12.93
C LEU A 18 -4.33 -7.57 11.82
N LEU A 19 -4.79 -7.67 10.57
CA LEU A 19 -3.92 -7.96 9.43
C LEU A 19 -2.88 -6.86 9.21
N GLY A 20 -3.26 -5.59 9.40
CA GLY A 20 -2.34 -4.45 9.35
C GLY A 20 -1.26 -4.56 10.41
N ALA A 21 -1.63 -4.76 11.67
CA ALA A 21 -0.68 -4.93 12.78
C ALA A 21 0.27 -6.12 12.53
N THR A 22 -0.26 -7.27 12.09
CA THR A 22 0.54 -8.44 11.71
C THR A 22 1.52 -8.12 10.59
N LEU A 23 1.07 -7.43 9.54
CA LEU A 23 1.93 -7.09 8.41
C LEU A 23 3.02 -6.09 8.80
N GLY A 24 2.72 -5.14 9.70
CA GLY A 24 3.70 -4.21 10.26
C GLY A 24 4.75 -4.91 11.12
N ALA A 25 4.33 -5.87 11.94
CA ALA A 25 5.25 -6.70 12.73
C ALA A 25 6.14 -7.56 11.81
N LEU A 26 5.57 -8.15 10.75
CA LEU A 26 6.32 -8.89 9.73
C LEU A 26 7.29 -7.98 8.98
N ALA A 27 6.91 -6.75 8.64
CA ALA A 27 7.80 -5.78 8.01
C ALA A 27 8.98 -5.44 8.92
N ARG A 28 8.75 -5.28 10.23
CA ARG A 28 9.83 -5.06 11.19
C ARG A 28 10.74 -6.29 11.32
N GLY A 29 10.16 -7.49 11.40
CA GLY A 29 10.91 -8.74 11.41
C GLY A 29 11.77 -8.91 10.15
N TRP A 30 11.20 -8.58 8.99
CA TRP A 30 11.90 -8.57 7.71
C TRP A 30 13.12 -7.64 7.74
N MET A 31 12.96 -6.38 8.19
CA MET A 31 14.08 -5.43 8.32
C MET A 31 15.21 -6.00 9.20
N ARG A 32 14.87 -6.76 10.25
CA ARG A 32 15.86 -7.39 11.14
C ARG A 32 16.58 -8.57 10.49
N ILE A 33 15.93 -9.29 9.58
CA ILE A 33 16.55 -10.41 8.86
C ILE A 33 17.57 -9.89 7.83
N ILE A 34 17.23 -8.80 7.14
CA ILE A 34 18.07 -8.25 6.06
C ILE A 34 19.16 -7.28 6.53
N SER A 35 19.17 -6.90 7.81
CA SER A 35 20.17 -5.99 8.39
C SER A 35 21.29 -6.76 9.08
N ASP A 36 22.54 -6.40 8.83
CA ASP A 36 23.70 -7.02 9.49
C ASP A 36 23.89 -6.53 10.93
N ASP A 37 23.56 -5.26 11.20
CA ASP A 37 23.57 -4.69 12.56
C ASP A 37 22.24 -4.00 12.88
N PRO A 38 21.23 -4.75 13.37
CA PRO A 38 19.88 -4.22 13.57
C PRO A 38 19.76 -3.39 14.85
N GLU A 39 20.18 -2.12 14.81
CA GLU A 39 19.95 -1.15 15.90
C GLU A 39 18.54 -0.53 15.81
N PHE A 40 17.55 -1.33 16.19
CA PHE A 40 16.14 -0.98 16.04
C PHE A 40 15.47 -0.58 17.35
N SER A 41 15.02 0.68 17.44
CA SER A 41 14.26 1.17 18.59
C SER A 41 12.84 0.58 18.68
N TRP A 42 12.30 0.55 19.90
CA TRP A 42 10.89 0.21 20.16
C TRP A 42 9.95 1.27 19.59
N ASP A 43 10.29 2.55 19.70
CA ASP A 43 9.48 3.64 19.14
C ASP A 43 9.32 3.52 17.63
N GLY A 44 10.41 3.22 16.91
CA GLY A 44 10.36 2.97 15.47
C GLY A 44 9.53 1.73 15.13
N THR A 45 9.57 0.70 15.98
CA THR A 45 8.75 -0.51 15.80
C THR A 45 7.26 -0.20 15.98
N LEU A 46 6.89 0.50 17.06
CA LEU A 46 5.51 0.92 17.33
C LEU A 46 4.99 1.84 16.23
N LEU A 47 5.83 2.73 15.69
CA LEU A 47 5.49 3.59 14.57
C LEU A 47 5.16 2.76 13.31
N ILE A 48 6.01 1.80 12.92
CA ILE A 48 5.77 0.94 11.75
C ILE A 48 4.48 0.14 11.93
N VAL A 49 4.33 -0.55 13.07
CA VAL A 49 3.14 -1.34 13.36
C VAL A 49 1.89 -0.45 13.36
N GLY A 50 1.96 0.74 13.95
CA GLY A 50 0.88 1.72 13.97
C GLY A 50 0.47 2.16 12.56
N ILE A 51 1.44 2.51 11.71
CA ILE A 51 1.19 2.90 10.31
C ILE A 51 0.49 1.79 9.53
N PHE A 52 0.99 0.55 9.62
CA PHE A 52 0.35 -0.59 8.96
C PHE A 52 -1.03 -0.90 9.55
N THR A 53 -1.24 -0.68 10.84
CA THR A 53 -2.54 -0.85 11.51
C THR A 53 -3.55 0.16 10.99
N VAL A 54 -3.15 1.43 10.87
CA VAL A 54 -3.97 2.50 10.27
C VAL A 54 -4.32 2.16 8.82
N TRP A 55 -3.32 1.73 8.04
CA TRP A 55 -3.56 1.26 6.67
C TRP A 55 -4.59 0.12 6.64
N GLY A 56 -4.40 -0.92 7.45
CA GLY A 56 -5.30 -2.07 7.53
C GLY A 56 -6.72 -1.68 7.91
N PHE A 57 -6.88 -0.81 8.91
CA PHE A 57 -8.17 -0.21 9.28
C PHE A 57 -8.85 0.48 8.09
N THR A 58 -8.11 1.30 7.35
CA THR A 58 -8.67 2.02 6.20
C THR A 58 -9.12 1.06 5.09
N GLN A 59 -8.31 0.06 4.73
CA GLN A 59 -8.67 -0.91 3.69
C GLN A 59 -9.85 -1.79 4.13
N GLY A 60 -9.85 -2.26 5.39
CA GLY A 60 -10.98 -3.00 5.97
C GLY A 60 -12.28 -2.20 5.93
N THR A 61 -12.21 -0.90 6.23
CA THR A 61 -13.35 0.02 6.09
C THR A 61 -13.85 0.11 4.65
N VAL A 62 -12.95 0.26 3.66
CA VAL A 62 -13.34 0.30 2.25
C VAL A 62 -14.05 -0.98 1.81
N ILE A 63 -13.52 -2.14 2.21
CA ILE A 63 -14.11 -3.45 1.91
C ILE A 63 -15.50 -3.53 2.55
N GLY A 64 -15.62 -3.21 3.83
CA GLY A 64 -16.89 -3.24 4.57
C GLY A 64 -17.95 -2.33 3.94
N VAL A 65 -17.60 -1.07 3.64
CA VAL A 65 -18.51 -0.12 2.99
C VAL A 65 -19.03 -0.68 1.66
N ARG A 66 -18.14 -1.19 0.80
CA ARG A 66 -18.53 -1.73 -0.51
C ARG A 66 -19.36 -3.01 -0.44
N ARG A 67 -19.36 -3.72 0.69
CA ARG A 67 -20.19 -4.91 0.91
C ARG A 67 -21.59 -4.57 1.40
N ILE A 68 -21.77 -3.45 2.08
CA ILE A 68 -23.06 -3.08 2.70
C ILE A 68 -23.83 -2.01 1.91
N THR A 69 -23.17 -1.24 1.06
CA THR A 69 -23.82 -0.17 0.30
C THR A 69 -23.25 0.00 -1.10
N SER A 70 -24.15 0.34 -2.03
CA SER A 70 -23.83 0.80 -3.39
C SER A 70 -24.01 2.31 -3.54
N ARG A 71 -24.34 3.04 -2.44
CA ARG A 71 -24.54 4.49 -2.47
C ARG A 71 -23.25 5.20 -2.89
N ARG A 72 -23.34 5.92 -4.01
CA ARG A 72 -22.18 6.41 -4.78
C ARG A 72 -21.25 7.33 -3.99
N TRP A 73 -21.81 8.31 -3.29
CA TRP A 73 -21.00 9.27 -2.51
C TRP A 73 -20.31 8.58 -1.32
N ILE A 74 -20.96 7.60 -0.68
CA ILE A 74 -20.37 6.83 0.43
C ILE A 74 -19.20 5.98 -0.06
N VAL A 75 -19.36 5.25 -1.16
CA VAL A 75 -18.29 4.44 -1.77
C VAL A 75 -17.12 5.33 -2.21
N THR A 76 -17.41 6.55 -2.68
CA THR A 76 -16.39 7.53 -3.03
C THR A 76 -15.61 7.99 -1.80
N LEU A 77 -16.31 8.39 -0.72
CA LEU A 77 -15.65 8.80 0.53
C LEU A 77 -14.80 7.67 1.10
N ALA A 78 -15.31 6.44 1.11
CA ALA A 78 -14.53 5.28 1.54
C ALA A 78 -13.28 5.11 0.67
N ARG A 79 -13.39 5.27 -0.65
CA ARG A 79 -12.23 5.19 -1.54
C ARG A 79 -11.19 6.28 -1.28
N VAL A 80 -11.62 7.52 -1.05
CA VAL A 80 -10.72 8.61 -0.66
C VAL A 80 -10.04 8.26 0.67
N PHE A 81 -10.81 7.80 1.65
CA PHE A 81 -10.31 7.35 2.95
C PHE A 81 -9.26 6.23 2.83
N GLY A 82 -9.54 5.19 2.05
CA GLY A 82 -8.58 4.11 1.77
C GLY A 82 -7.36 4.57 0.98
N SER A 83 -7.49 5.59 0.11
CA SER A 83 -6.36 6.16 -0.62
C SER A 83 -5.46 6.98 0.31
N VAL A 84 -6.05 7.79 1.19
CA VAL A 84 -5.30 8.55 2.21
C VAL A 84 -4.61 7.61 3.20
N GLY A 85 -5.31 6.56 3.65
CA GLY A 85 -4.71 5.54 4.51
C GLY A 85 -3.55 4.78 3.85
N LEU A 86 -3.54 4.65 2.51
CA LEU A 86 -2.40 4.11 1.77
C LEU A 86 -1.18 5.03 1.84
N LEU A 87 -1.37 6.35 1.84
CA LEU A 87 -0.27 7.32 1.88
C LEU A 87 0.54 7.23 3.18
N ALA A 88 -0.08 6.80 4.29
CA ALA A 88 0.61 6.61 5.55
C ALA A 88 1.79 5.62 5.44
N LEU A 89 1.69 4.61 4.56
CA LEU A 89 2.75 3.63 4.33
C LEU A 89 3.99 4.21 3.66
N PHE A 90 3.87 5.35 3.00
CA PHE A 90 4.94 5.95 2.19
C PHE A 90 5.71 7.03 2.94
N PHE A 91 5.77 6.93 4.27
CA PHE A 91 6.64 7.74 5.10
C PHE A 91 7.99 7.05 5.33
N GLY A 92 9.08 7.82 5.39
CA GLY A 92 10.44 7.29 5.61
C GLY A 92 10.85 6.26 4.56
N ALA A 93 11.36 5.11 5.00
CA ALA A 93 11.85 4.03 4.11
C ALA A 93 10.76 3.45 3.19
N GLY A 94 9.48 3.51 3.59
CA GLY A 94 8.38 3.00 2.78
C GLY A 94 8.11 3.83 1.51
N ALA A 95 8.61 5.08 1.46
CA ALA A 95 8.35 6.01 0.38
C ALA A 95 8.91 5.54 -0.98
N VAL A 96 10.07 4.88 -0.96
CA VAL A 96 10.72 4.30 -2.14
C VAL A 96 9.81 3.28 -2.84
N MET A 97 8.92 2.64 -2.08
CA MET A 97 8.01 1.61 -2.57
C MET A 97 6.63 2.13 -2.97
N ALA A 98 6.41 3.44 -2.90
CA ALA A 98 5.17 4.06 -3.36
C ALA A 98 4.85 3.75 -4.84
N PRO A 99 5.80 3.82 -5.80
CA PRO A 99 5.52 3.46 -7.19
C PRO A 99 5.06 2.01 -7.33
N THR A 100 5.69 1.08 -6.60
CA THR A 100 5.35 -0.35 -6.62
C THR A 100 3.91 -0.60 -6.20
N VAL A 101 3.50 -0.04 -5.05
CA VAL A 101 2.17 -0.29 -4.50
C VAL A 101 1.09 0.44 -5.31
N ILE A 102 1.33 1.70 -5.69
CA ILE A 102 0.36 2.53 -6.41
C ILE A 102 0.21 2.05 -7.86
N PHE A 103 1.31 1.96 -8.62
CA PHE A 103 1.26 1.57 -10.02
C PHE A 103 1.01 0.07 -10.20
N GLY A 104 1.57 -0.79 -9.34
CA GLY A 104 1.27 -2.22 -9.32
C GLY A 104 -0.18 -2.50 -8.98
N GLY A 105 -0.73 -1.82 -7.95
CA GLY A 105 -2.14 -1.87 -7.61
C GLY A 105 -3.05 -1.43 -8.75
N MET A 106 -2.72 -0.33 -9.44
CA MET A 106 -3.48 0.10 -10.62
C MET A 106 -3.36 -0.89 -11.79
N ALA A 107 -2.15 -1.37 -12.11
CA ALA A 107 -1.91 -2.32 -13.19
C ALA A 107 -2.71 -3.62 -13.00
N ILE A 108 -2.81 -4.11 -11.75
CA ILE A 108 -3.52 -5.34 -11.42
C ILE A 108 -5.03 -5.12 -11.36
N HIS A 109 -5.50 -4.08 -10.67
CA HIS A 109 -6.92 -3.93 -10.31
C HIS A 109 -7.74 -3.09 -11.29
N ARG A 110 -7.12 -2.26 -12.14
CA ARG A 110 -7.81 -1.48 -13.18
C ARG A 110 -8.01 -2.28 -14.46
N LYS A 111 -8.78 -3.37 -14.40
CA LYS A 111 -9.04 -4.25 -15.56
C LYS A 111 -9.67 -3.57 -16.78
N THR A 112 -10.26 -2.39 -16.61
CA THR A 112 -10.88 -1.62 -17.70
C THR A 112 -9.92 -0.72 -18.47
N TRP A 113 -8.67 -0.57 -18.00
CA TRP A 113 -7.66 0.21 -18.72
C TRP A 113 -7.05 -0.62 -19.85
N LYS A 114 -6.55 0.07 -20.90
CA LYS A 114 -5.84 -0.58 -22.01
C LYS A 114 -4.69 -1.44 -21.47
N SER A 115 -4.47 -2.61 -22.07
CA SER A 115 -3.40 -3.55 -21.68
C SER A 115 -2.03 -2.86 -21.66
N VAL A 116 -1.73 -2.03 -22.66
CA VAL A 116 -0.48 -1.27 -22.76
C VAL A 116 -0.28 -0.35 -21.55
N ALA A 117 -1.29 0.43 -21.16
CA ALA A 117 -1.18 1.32 -20.00
C ALA A 117 -0.94 0.52 -18.70
N ARG A 118 -1.61 -0.62 -18.54
CA ARG A 118 -1.40 -1.51 -17.39
C ARG A 118 -0.02 -2.14 -17.39
N PHE A 119 0.47 -2.53 -18.57
CA PHE A 119 1.82 -3.07 -18.74
C PHE A 119 2.89 -2.04 -18.39
N LEU A 120 2.80 -0.82 -18.92
CA LEU A 120 3.74 0.27 -18.59
C LEU A 120 3.74 0.59 -17.09
N LEU A 121 2.57 0.66 -16.45
CA LEU A 121 2.49 0.84 -15.00
C LEU A 121 3.09 -0.33 -14.22
N GLY A 122 2.90 -1.56 -14.70
CA GLY A 122 3.55 -2.74 -14.14
C GLY A 122 5.07 -2.67 -14.26
N MET A 123 5.60 -2.25 -15.41
CA MET A 123 7.04 -2.06 -15.61
C MET A 123 7.61 -1.00 -14.67
N ILE A 124 6.94 0.14 -14.52
CA ILE A 124 7.36 1.18 -13.57
C ILE A 124 7.30 0.66 -12.13
N ALA A 125 6.27 -0.11 -11.77
CA ALA A 125 6.14 -0.71 -10.45
C ALA A 125 7.24 -1.73 -10.12
N LEU A 126 7.89 -2.33 -11.13
CA LEU A 126 8.99 -3.25 -10.92
C LEU A 126 10.33 -2.55 -10.66
N ILE A 127 10.48 -1.27 -11.01
CA ILE A 127 11.75 -0.56 -10.87
C ILE A 127 12.23 -0.57 -9.40
N PRO A 128 11.43 -0.15 -8.39
CA PRO A 128 11.91 -0.18 -7.00
C PRO A 128 12.15 -1.61 -6.49
N VAL A 129 11.37 -2.59 -6.96
CA VAL A 129 11.54 -4.00 -6.62
C VAL A 129 12.90 -4.51 -7.07
N ILE A 130 13.28 -4.20 -8.32
CA ILE A 130 14.57 -4.61 -8.88
C ILE A 130 15.72 -3.89 -8.16
N VAL A 131 15.60 -2.58 -7.93
CA VAL A 131 16.63 -1.80 -7.22
C VAL A 131 16.89 -2.39 -5.84
N ILE A 132 15.83 -2.62 -5.05
CA ILE A 132 15.98 -3.20 -3.71
C ILE A 132 16.53 -4.63 -3.77
N ALA A 133 16.09 -5.45 -4.73
CA ALA A 133 16.59 -6.82 -4.86
C ALA A 133 18.09 -6.88 -5.19
N VAL A 134 18.56 -5.97 -6.05
CA VAL A 134 19.98 -5.83 -6.41
C VAL A 134 20.79 -5.27 -5.24
N GLN A 135 20.28 -4.25 -4.54
CA GLN A 135 20.93 -3.70 -3.34
C GLN A 135 21.11 -4.77 -2.26
N LEU A 136 20.04 -5.51 -1.95
CA LEU A 136 20.10 -6.61 -0.98
C LEU A 136 21.08 -7.71 -1.41
N ASN A 137 21.23 -7.97 -2.71
CA ASN A 137 22.23 -8.94 -3.19
C ASN A 137 23.66 -8.40 -3.05
N GLY A 138 23.87 -7.10 -3.25
CA GLY A 138 25.16 -6.45 -3.04
C GLY A 138 25.61 -6.50 -1.59
N GLU A 139 24.68 -6.38 -0.64
CA GLU A 139 24.97 -6.43 0.80
C GLU A 139 25.10 -7.88 1.32
N LEU A 140 24.14 -8.76 0.97
CA LEU A 140 24.02 -10.09 1.57
C LEU A 140 24.59 -11.22 0.70
N GLY A 141 24.98 -10.94 -0.54
CA GLY A 141 25.35 -11.92 -1.55
C GLY A 141 24.21 -12.89 -1.91
N TRP A 142 24.56 -13.99 -2.58
CA TRP A 142 23.65 -15.12 -2.85
C TRP A 142 23.47 -16.00 -1.61
N SER A 143 22.98 -15.42 -0.52
CA SER A 143 22.76 -16.10 0.75
C SER A 143 21.30 -16.52 0.96
N TRP A 144 21.05 -17.42 1.92
CA TRP A 144 19.69 -17.77 2.33
C TRP A 144 18.93 -16.56 2.88
N ARG A 145 19.62 -15.60 3.53
CA ARG A 145 19.05 -14.34 4.02
C ARG A 145 18.51 -13.50 2.89
N TRP A 146 19.23 -13.44 1.76
CA TRP A 146 18.74 -12.78 0.55
C TRP A 146 17.46 -13.43 0.02
N LEU A 147 17.42 -14.76 -0.11
CA LEU A 147 16.24 -15.49 -0.59
C LEU A 147 15.01 -15.24 0.30
N ILE A 148 15.18 -15.35 1.62
CA ILE A 148 14.10 -15.09 2.59
C ILE A 148 13.71 -13.61 2.57
N GLY A 149 14.68 -12.71 2.42
CA GLY A 149 14.47 -11.27 2.27
C GLY A 149 13.57 -10.94 1.08
N ILE A 150 13.87 -11.51 -0.10
CA ILE A 150 13.05 -11.34 -1.30
C ILE A 150 11.65 -11.96 -1.12
N PHE A 151 11.56 -13.15 -0.53
CA PHE A 151 10.28 -13.81 -0.28
C PHE A 151 9.35 -12.95 0.59
N PHE A 152 9.82 -12.49 1.76
CA PHE A 152 9.04 -11.63 2.64
C PHE A 152 8.73 -10.27 2.00
N PHE A 153 9.68 -9.71 1.26
CA PHE A 153 9.47 -8.46 0.52
C PHE A 153 8.31 -8.59 -0.48
N ILE A 154 8.32 -9.63 -1.32
CA ILE A 154 7.23 -9.92 -2.25
C ILE A 154 5.92 -10.18 -1.50
N ALA A 155 5.96 -10.95 -0.41
CA ALA A 155 4.78 -11.25 0.39
C ALA A 155 4.15 -9.99 1.01
N ILE A 156 4.97 -9.09 1.58
CA ILE A 156 4.52 -7.84 2.21
C ILE A 156 3.92 -6.92 1.16
N TYR A 157 4.68 -6.57 0.11
CA TYR A 157 4.21 -5.61 -0.90
C TYR A 157 3.11 -6.19 -1.79
N GLY A 158 3.15 -7.49 -2.07
CA GLY A 158 2.06 -8.21 -2.73
C GLY A 158 0.77 -8.14 -1.91
N SER A 159 0.85 -8.33 -0.59
CA SER A 159 -0.31 -8.19 0.31
C SER A 159 -0.87 -6.77 0.29
N LEU A 160 -0.01 -5.74 0.32
CA LEU A 160 -0.43 -4.33 0.21
C LEU A 160 -1.18 -4.05 -1.10
N ILE A 161 -0.63 -4.55 -2.21
CA ILE A 161 -1.22 -4.43 -3.55
C ILE A 161 -2.57 -5.16 -3.60
N LEU A 162 -2.66 -6.39 -3.12
CA LEU A 162 -3.90 -7.18 -3.17
C LEU A 162 -4.99 -6.59 -2.27
N ALA A 163 -4.66 -6.22 -1.03
CA ALA A 163 -5.61 -5.64 -0.08
C ALA A 163 -6.16 -4.28 -0.55
N SER A 164 -5.39 -3.51 -1.32
CA SER A 164 -5.83 -2.24 -1.91
C SER A 164 -6.76 -2.40 -3.13
N GLN A 165 -7.12 -3.63 -3.53
CA GLN A 165 -8.02 -3.90 -4.66
C GLN A 165 -9.28 -3.05 -4.61
N LYS A 166 -10.00 -3.06 -3.49
CA LYS A 166 -11.29 -2.35 -3.36
C LYS A 166 -11.12 -0.83 -3.36
N THR A 167 -9.93 -0.33 -3.02
CA THR A 167 -9.59 1.09 -3.16
C THR A 167 -9.32 1.44 -4.62
N PHE A 168 -8.70 0.55 -5.40
CA PHE A 168 -8.39 0.79 -6.82
C PHE A 168 -9.44 0.30 -7.82
N GLU A 169 -10.41 -0.51 -7.41
CA GLU A 169 -11.43 -1.06 -8.31
C GLU A 169 -12.27 0.05 -8.96
N LYS A 170 -12.71 -0.21 -10.19
CA LYS A 170 -13.59 0.71 -10.93
C LYS A 170 -14.85 0.99 -10.10
N GLN A 171 -15.25 2.26 -10.07
CA GLN A 171 -16.57 2.65 -9.60
C GLN A 171 -17.49 2.51 -10.81
N ILE A 172 -18.52 1.68 -10.69
CA ILE A 172 -19.27 1.16 -11.85
C ILE A 172 -19.98 2.30 -12.59
N ASP A 173 -20.35 3.42 -11.92
CA ASP A 173 -21.17 4.45 -12.55
C ASP A 173 -20.63 5.88 -12.37
N GLY A 174 -20.20 6.49 -13.48
CA GLY A 174 -20.44 7.89 -13.91
C GLY A 174 -20.00 9.10 -13.07
N TRP A 175 -19.87 9.01 -11.74
CA TRP A 175 -19.54 10.15 -10.90
C TRP A 175 -18.07 10.55 -11.10
N ARG A 176 -17.87 11.73 -11.68
CA ARG A 176 -16.55 12.31 -11.93
C ARG A 176 -16.24 13.25 -10.77
N ALA A 177 -15.20 12.94 -10.00
CA ALA A 177 -14.67 13.90 -9.03
C ALA A 177 -14.44 15.26 -9.72
N PRO A 178 -14.76 16.39 -9.06
CA PRO A 178 -14.52 17.72 -9.61
C PRO A 178 -13.06 17.85 -10.06
N ARG A 179 -12.81 18.58 -11.15
CA ARG A 179 -11.47 18.74 -11.72
C ARG A 179 -10.44 19.18 -10.67
N ARG A 180 -10.85 20.07 -9.75
CA ARG A 180 -10.03 20.55 -8.63
C ARG A 180 -9.56 19.40 -7.72
N VAL A 181 -10.46 18.51 -7.32
CA VAL A 181 -10.12 17.35 -6.47
C VAL A 181 -9.14 16.41 -7.19
N LYS A 182 -9.31 16.21 -8.50
CA LYS A 182 -8.37 15.41 -9.30
C LYS A 182 -6.99 16.04 -9.38
N VAL A 183 -6.91 17.36 -9.54
CA VAL A 183 -5.65 18.11 -9.58
C VAL A 183 -4.95 18.04 -8.22
N PHE A 184 -5.67 18.29 -7.11
CA PHE A 184 -5.10 18.16 -5.77
C PHE A 184 -4.58 16.75 -5.48
N LEU A 185 -5.33 15.71 -5.85
CA LEU A 185 -4.87 14.32 -5.71
C LEU A 185 -3.65 14.03 -6.59
N ALA A 186 -3.63 14.50 -7.85
CA ALA A 186 -2.50 14.28 -8.74
C ALA A 186 -1.24 15.00 -8.25
N VAL A 187 -1.38 16.24 -7.80
CA VAL A 187 -0.29 17.03 -7.20
C VAL A 187 0.19 16.39 -5.91
N GLY A 188 -0.72 15.95 -5.02
CA GLY A 188 -0.36 15.26 -3.79
C GLY A 188 0.37 13.94 -4.03
N VAL A 189 -0.08 13.14 -5.00
CA VAL A 189 0.61 11.91 -5.41
C VAL A 189 1.97 12.24 -6.05
N MET A 190 2.03 13.24 -6.91
CA MET A 190 3.27 13.67 -7.55
C MET A 190 4.30 14.16 -6.52
N LEU A 191 3.88 14.96 -5.54
CA LEU A 191 4.74 15.40 -4.44
C LEU A 191 5.17 14.22 -3.56
N ALA A 192 4.26 13.29 -3.24
CA ALA A 192 4.58 12.10 -2.45
C ALA A 192 5.57 11.15 -3.15
N VAL A 193 5.58 11.12 -4.49
CA VAL A 193 6.55 10.33 -5.28
C VAL A 193 7.84 11.12 -5.52
N ALA A 194 7.76 12.43 -5.75
CA ALA A 194 8.89 13.29 -6.10
C ALA A 194 9.75 13.66 -4.87
N LEU A 195 9.15 13.92 -3.71
CA LEU A 195 9.89 14.30 -2.50
C LEU A 195 10.91 13.24 -2.05
N PRO A 196 10.56 11.93 -2.01
CA PRO A 196 11.54 10.88 -1.72
C PRO A 196 12.63 10.76 -2.79
N SER A 197 12.31 11.02 -4.06
CA SER A 197 13.30 10.94 -5.16
C SER A 197 14.22 12.16 -5.24
N ILE A 198 13.80 13.32 -4.71
CA ILE A 198 14.66 14.49 -4.50
C ILE A 198 15.54 14.30 -3.25
N GLY A 199 15.04 13.59 -2.23
CA GLY A 199 15.80 13.20 -1.03
C GLY A 199 16.77 12.04 -1.24
N LEU A 200 16.62 11.26 -2.33
CA LEU A 200 17.65 10.37 -2.88
C LEU A 200 18.74 11.23 -3.56
N GLY A 201 19.37 12.08 -2.77
CA GLY A 201 20.75 12.44 -3.02
C GLY A 201 21.54 11.15 -3.02
N LEU A 202 21.87 10.66 -4.22
CA LEU A 202 22.97 9.74 -4.45
C LEU A 202 24.19 10.32 -3.71
N ARG A 203 24.46 9.77 -2.53
CA ARG A 203 25.74 9.82 -1.86
C ARG A 203 26.11 8.39 -1.53
#